data_AF-A0A1G4BD31-F1
#
_entry.id   AF-A0A1G4BD31-F1
#
_cell.length_a   1.000
_cell.length_b   1.000
_cell.length_c   1.000
_cell.angle_alpha   90.00
_cell.angle_beta   90.00
_cell.angle_gamma   90.00
#
_symmetry.space_group_name_H-M   'P 1'
#
loop_
_entity.id
_entity.type
_entity.pdbx_description
1 polymer ?
#
loop_
_entity_poly.entity_id
_entity_poly.type
_entity_poly.pdbx_seq_one_letter_code
_entity_poly.pdbx_strand_id
1 'polypeptide(L)'
;MTVSESKELKGLNLIAAHSHIRGLGVDGTTLEPRAASQGLVGQEKARKAAAVILQMIKESKIAGRAVLIAGPPRAQEEEVDVSADALALLTKIGQEAGLRYASNLITTSQLICAKRRAKQVEIADVQRSFSLFYDPSRSVKFVSESEKRLIGNDGAVDFTVTNGHGDAMELS
;
A
#
# COMPACT_ATOMS: atom_id res chain seq x y z
N MET A 1 6.04 43.02 8.30
CA MET A 1 4.95 42.45 7.48
C MET A 1 5.60 41.76 6.28
N THR A 2 5.93 40.48 6.40
CA THR A 2 6.58 39.72 5.32
C THR A 2 5.56 38.73 4.76
N VAL A 3 4.93 39.12 3.65
CA VAL A 3 4.07 38.22 2.88
C VAL A 3 4.99 37.30 2.10
N SER A 4 5.15 36.07 2.58
CA SER A 4 5.79 34.99 1.82
C SER A 4 4.80 34.55 0.72
N GLU A 5 5.08 34.93 -0.52
CA GLU A 5 4.35 34.44 -1.70
C GLU A 5 4.53 32.92 -1.82
N SER A 6 3.50 32.16 -1.47
CA SER A 6 3.40 30.74 -1.81
C SER A 6 3.03 30.63 -3.28
N LYS A 7 4.01 30.37 -4.15
CA LYS A 7 3.76 29.97 -5.53
C LYS A 7 2.91 28.69 -5.52
N GLU A 8 1.65 28.80 -5.91
CA GLU A 8 0.83 27.64 -6.28
C GLU A 8 1.50 26.97 -7.48
N LEU A 9 2.25 25.90 -7.22
CA LEU A 9 2.64 24.94 -8.24
C LEU A 9 1.34 24.33 -8.78
N LYS A 10 0.78 24.93 -9.83
CA LYS A 10 -0.28 24.32 -10.65
C LYS A 10 0.26 22.98 -11.12
N GLY A 11 -0.17 21.95 -10.40
CA GLY A 11 0.47 20.66 -10.36
C GLY A 11 0.54 20.02 -11.73
N LEU A 12 1.71 19.48 -12.05
CA LEU A 12 1.80 18.32 -12.91
C LEU A 12 0.79 17.29 -12.36
N ASN A 13 -0.30 17.05 -13.08
CA ASN A 13 -1.29 16.05 -12.71
C ASN A 13 -0.65 14.66 -12.87
N LEU A 14 0.16 14.24 -11.89
CA LEU A 14 0.58 12.86 -11.79
C LEU A 14 -0.68 12.00 -11.63
N ILE A 15 -0.72 10.86 -12.32
CA ILE A 15 -1.75 9.83 -12.10
C ILE A 15 -1.47 9.21 -10.72
N ALA A 16 -1.94 9.88 -9.67
CA ALA A 16 -1.93 9.37 -8.31
C ALA A 16 -3.10 8.42 -8.11
N ALA A 17 -2.96 7.46 -7.19
CA ALA A 17 -4.00 6.46 -6.88
C ALA A 17 -5.38 7.07 -6.54
N HIS A 18 -5.42 8.34 -6.11
CA HIS A 18 -6.66 9.06 -5.74
C HIS A 18 -7.02 10.19 -6.72
N SER A 19 -6.49 10.19 -7.95
CA SER A 19 -6.78 11.22 -8.97
C SER A 19 -8.27 11.32 -9.34
N HIS A 20 -9.01 10.24 -9.14
CA HIS A 20 -10.45 10.14 -9.36
C HIS A 20 -11.29 10.67 -8.18
N ILE A 21 -10.71 10.81 -6.98
CA ILE A 21 -11.40 11.28 -5.78
C ILE A 21 -11.49 12.81 -5.80
N ARG A 22 -12.72 13.34 -5.86
CA ARG A 22 -13.00 14.78 -5.94
C ARG A 22 -13.74 15.33 -4.72
N GLY A 23 -14.17 14.46 -3.80
CA GLY A 23 -14.86 14.85 -2.57
C GLY A 23 -15.54 13.65 -1.89
N LEU A 24 -16.25 13.91 -0.79
CA LEU A 24 -16.92 12.87 0.00
C LEU A 24 -18.21 12.32 -0.63
N GLY A 25 -18.76 12.99 -1.65
CA GLY A 25 -19.97 12.58 -2.35
C GLY A 25 -21.23 12.58 -1.47
N VAL A 26 -21.26 13.46 -0.47
CA VAL A 26 -22.38 13.65 0.47
C VAL A 26 -23.15 14.91 0.10
N ASP A 27 -24.45 14.92 0.39
CA ASP A 27 -25.25 16.12 0.26
C ASP A 27 -24.91 17.16 1.34
N GLY A 28 -24.90 18.44 0.97
CA GLY A 28 -24.37 19.52 1.80
C GLY A 28 -25.27 19.88 2.99
N THR A 29 -26.57 19.59 2.89
CA THR A 29 -27.58 19.89 3.91
C THR A 29 -27.97 18.66 4.72
N THR A 30 -28.20 17.52 4.06
CA THR A 30 -28.64 16.29 4.74
C THR A 30 -27.48 15.43 5.25
N LEU A 31 -26.25 15.68 4.79
CA LEU A 31 -25.05 14.88 5.07
C LEU A 31 -25.17 13.40 4.66
N GLU A 32 -26.13 13.07 3.79
CA GLU A 32 -26.32 11.71 3.33
C GLU A 32 -25.41 11.39 2.14
N PRO A 33 -24.64 10.27 2.21
CA PRO A 33 -23.79 9.84 1.11
C PRO A 33 -24.64 9.20 -0.01
N ARG A 34 -24.32 9.56 -1.25
CA ARG A 34 -24.83 8.84 -2.42
C ARG A 34 -24.02 7.56 -2.64
N ALA A 35 -24.66 6.47 -3.09
CA ALA A 35 -24.03 5.17 -3.31
C ALA A 35 -22.74 5.23 -4.15
N ALA A 36 -22.72 6.06 -5.19
CA ALA A 36 -21.51 6.41 -5.96
C ALA A 36 -21.52 7.91 -6.26
N SER A 37 -20.50 8.65 -5.83
CA SER A 37 -20.39 10.10 -6.11
C SER A 37 -18.99 10.64 -5.82
N GLN A 38 -18.56 11.63 -6.61
CA GLN A 38 -17.27 12.34 -6.46
C GLN A 38 -16.03 11.42 -6.38
N GLY A 39 -16.09 10.27 -7.07
CA GLY A 39 -15.02 9.27 -7.10
C GLY A 39 -15.08 8.23 -5.98
N LEU A 40 -15.94 8.40 -4.96
CA LEU A 40 -16.15 7.40 -3.91
C LEU A 40 -17.35 6.51 -4.22
N VAL A 41 -17.21 5.22 -3.92
CA VAL A 41 -18.25 4.21 -4.07
C VAL A 41 -18.40 3.44 -2.75
N GLY A 42 -19.63 3.25 -2.29
CA GLY A 42 -19.92 2.55 -1.03
C GLY A 42 -19.44 3.31 0.21
N GLN A 43 -19.07 2.55 1.25
CA GLN A 43 -18.57 3.06 2.55
C GLN A 43 -19.45 4.19 3.14
N GLU A 44 -20.78 4.02 3.06
CA GLU A 44 -21.75 5.06 3.43
C GLU A 44 -21.61 5.51 4.88
N LYS A 45 -21.51 4.56 5.82
CA LYS A 45 -21.33 4.88 7.25
C LYS A 45 -20.06 5.70 7.50
N ALA A 46 -18.94 5.31 6.89
CA ALA A 46 -17.67 6.02 7.05
C ALA A 46 -17.71 7.41 6.39
N ARG A 47 -18.32 7.53 5.21
CA ARG A 47 -18.49 8.82 4.50
C ARG A 47 -19.41 9.78 5.24
N LYS A 48 -20.49 9.27 5.83
CA LYS A 48 -21.38 10.06 6.70
C LYS A 48 -20.65 10.56 7.94
N ALA A 49 -19.87 9.70 8.62
CA ALA A 49 -19.04 10.12 9.74
C ALA A 49 -17.99 11.18 9.34
N ALA A 50 -17.32 10.99 8.20
CA ALA A 50 -16.37 11.96 7.65
C ALA A 50 -17.04 13.31 7.32
N ALA A 51 -18.29 13.30 6.85
CA ALA A 51 -19.07 14.52 6.60
C ALA A 51 -19.38 15.28 7.89
N VAL A 52 -19.73 14.57 8.97
CA VAL A 52 -19.91 15.18 10.30
C VAL A 52 -18.61 15.79 10.80
N ILE A 53 -17.48 15.09 10.61
CA ILE A 53 -16.15 15.62 10.97
C ILE A 53 -15.81 16.87 10.18
N LEU A 54 -16.07 16.88 8.86
CA LEU A 54 -15.89 18.06 8.03
C LEU A 54 -16.71 19.25 8.54
N GLN A 55 -17.94 19.01 8.99
CA GLN A 55 -18.78 20.04 9.59
C GLN A 55 -18.23 20.53 10.94
N MET A 56 -17.76 19.63 11.80
CA MET A 56 -17.08 20.00 13.05
C MET A 56 -15.84 20.85 12.81
N ILE A 57 -15.09 20.59 11.74
CA ILE A 57 -13.93 21.41 11.34
C ILE A 57 -14.39 22.81 10.90
N LYS A 58 -15.40 22.91 10.02
CA LYS A 58 -15.95 24.19 9.55
C LYS A 58 -16.49 25.05 10.69
N GLU A 59 -17.11 24.42 11.68
CA GLU A 59 -17.66 25.08 12.87
C GLU A 59 -16.60 25.28 13.99
N SER A 60 -15.34 24.92 13.76
CA SER A 60 -14.24 25.00 14.74
C SER A 60 -14.46 24.21 16.04
N LYS A 61 -15.34 23.18 16.03
CA LYS A 61 -15.71 22.34 17.18
C LYS A 61 -14.78 21.14 17.41
N ILE A 62 -13.73 21.00 16.59
CA ILE A 62 -12.79 19.87 16.66
C ILE A 62 -11.54 20.16 17.50
N ALA A 63 -11.40 21.36 18.06
CA ALA A 63 -10.22 21.75 18.84
C ALA A 63 -9.94 20.75 19.97
N GLY A 64 -8.72 20.21 20.00
CA GLY A 64 -8.28 19.21 20.98
C GLY A 64 -8.83 17.79 20.78
N ARG A 65 -9.51 17.50 19.67
CA ARG A 65 -10.05 16.17 19.35
C ARG A 65 -9.26 15.50 18.23
N ALA A 66 -8.94 14.22 18.39
CA ALA A 66 -8.38 13.37 17.35
C ALA A 66 -9.45 12.45 16.75
N VAL A 67 -9.29 12.10 15.47
CA VAL A 67 -10.15 11.14 14.77
C VAL A 67 -9.32 9.90 14.45
N LEU A 68 -9.80 8.74 14.89
CA LEU A 68 -9.26 7.44 14.50
C LEU A 68 -10.21 6.79 13.50
N ILE A 69 -9.68 6.39 12.34
CA ILE A 69 -10.42 5.59 11.35
C ILE A 69 -9.89 4.17 11.46
N ALA A 70 -10.75 3.26 11.93
CA ALA A 70 -10.45 1.85 12.06
C ALA A 70 -11.29 1.03 11.05
N GLY A 71 -10.68 0.01 10.49
CA GLY A 71 -11.32 -0.95 9.60
C GLY A 71 -10.83 -2.38 9.94
N PRO A 72 -11.54 -3.41 9.45
CA PRO A 72 -11.07 -4.78 9.59
C PRO A 72 -9.71 -4.95 8.87
N PRO A 73 -8.89 -5.93 9.30
CA PRO A 73 -7.67 -6.28 8.59
C PRO A 73 -7.97 -6.60 7.12
N ARG A 74 -7.08 -6.19 6.21
CA ARG A 74 -7.28 -6.37 4.77
C ARG A 74 -7.52 -7.83 4.35
N ALA A 75 -6.90 -8.78 5.05
CA ALA A 75 -7.15 -10.21 4.83
C ALA A 75 -8.62 -10.59 5.02
N GLN A 76 -9.29 -10.00 6.02
CA GLN A 76 -10.71 -10.24 6.26
C GLN A 76 -11.60 -9.52 5.25
N GLU A 77 -11.19 -8.34 4.76
CA GLU A 77 -11.89 -7.65 3.67
C GLU A 77 -11.82 -8.42 2.35
N GLU A 78 -10.70 -9.11 2.09
CA GLU A 78 -10.49 -9.90 0.88
C GLU A 78 -10.92 -11.37 1.04
N GLU A 79 -11.60 -11.73 2.15
CA GLU A 79 -12.06 -13.09 2.47
C GLU A 79 -10.94 -14.15 2.41
N VAL A 80 -9.71 -13.75 2.77
CA VAL A 80 -8.53 -14.62 2.78
C VAL A 80 -8.38 -15.29 4.14
N ASP A 81 -8.40 -16.62 4.15
CA ASP A 81 -8.10 -17.42 5.35
C ASP A 81 -6.58 -17.47 5.54
N VAL A 82 -6.08 -16.79 6.57
CA VAL A 82 -4.65 -16.66 6.89
C VAL A 82 -4.41 -17.24 8.27
N SER A 83 -3.38 -18.08 8.42
CA SER A 83 -3.02 -18.62 9.74
C SER A 83 -2.56 -17.49 10.68
N ALA A 84 -2.77 -17.67 11.98
CA ALA A 84 -2.43 -16.65 12.99
C ALA A 84 -0.94 -16.25 12.93
N ASP A 85 -0.05 -17.22 12.70
CA ASP A 85 1.39 -16.97 12.60
C ASP A 85 1.76 -16.21 11.31
N ALA A 86 1.12 -16.54 10.19
CA ALA A 86 1.31 -15.83 8.93
C ALA A 86 0.82 -14.38 9.04
N LEU A 87 -0.30 -14.14 9.73
CA LEU A 87 -0.84 -12.81 9.98
C LEU A 87 0.10 -11.99 10.88
N ALA A 88 0.71 -12.60 11.90
CA ALA A 88 1.69 -11.94 12.75
C ALA A 88 2.94 -11.53 11.94
N LEU A 89 3.43 -12.40 11.05
CA LEU A 89 4.54 -12.08 10.15
C LEU A 89 4.19 -10.91 9.21
N LEU A 90 3.01 -10.94 8.58
CA LEU A 90 2.55 -9.86 7.70
C LEU A 90 2.40 -8.53 8.44
N THR A 91 1.97 -8.56 9.71
CA THR A 91 1.86 -7.37 10.55
C THR A 91 3.25 -6.80 10.85
N LYS A 92 4.23 -7.64 11.18
CA LYS A 92 5.62 -7.20 11.36
C LYS A 92 6.19 -6.58 10.08
N ILE A 93 5.99 -7.23 8.93
CA ILE A 93 6.39 -6.68 7.63
C ILE A 93 5.69 -5.34 7.35
N GLY A 94 4.41 -5.22 7.71
CA GLY A 94 3.65 -3.97 7.57
C GLY A 94 4.18 -2.82 8.43
N GLN A 95 4.74 -3.12 9.61
CA GLN A 95 5.40 -2.14 10.47
C GLN A 95 6.75 -1.69 9.88
N GLU A 96 7.51 -2.60 9.28
CA GLU A 96 8.86 -2.32 8.78
C GLU A 96 8.87 -1.70 7.36
N ALA A 97 8.08 -2.25 6.44
CA ALA A 97 8.05 -1.89 5.01
C ALA A 97 6.77 -1.16 4.57
N GLY A 98 5.81 -1.00 5.48
CA GLY A 98 4.57 -0.25 5.27
C GLY A 98 3.37 -1.13 4.89
N LEU A 99 2.19 -0.62 5.24
CA LEU A 99 0.90 -1.34 5.07
C LEU A 99 0.58 -1.68 3.61
N ARG A 100 0.99 -0.85 2.65
CA ARG A 100 0.75 -1.11 1.21
C ARG A 100 1.49 -2.37 0.75
N TYR A 101 2.74 -2.53 1.18
CA TYR A 101 3.54 -3.69 0.80
C TYR A 101 2.97 -4.96 1.45
N ALA A 102 2.63 -4.92 2.75
CA ALA A 102 1.97 -6.03 3.43
C ALA A 102 0.63 -6.41 2.78
N SER A 103 -0.17 -5.43 2.36
CA SER A 103 -1.42 -5.66 1.63
C SER A 103 -1.19 -6.39 0.31
N ASN A 104 -0.22 -5.96 -0.49
CA ASN A 104 0.12 -6.64 -1.74
C ASN A 104 0.63 -8.07 -1.48
N LEU A 105 1.38 -8.28 -0.40
CA LEU A 105 1.86 -9.60 -0.02
C LEU A 105 0.69 -10.55 0.29
N ILE A 106 -0.36 -10.12 0.99
CA ILE A 106 -1.55 -10.96 1.25
C ILE A 106 -2.10 -11.55 -0.05
N THR A 107 -2.33 -10.72 -1.07
CA THR A 107 -2.87 -11.18 -2.36
C THR A 107 -1.91 -12.14 -3.06
N THR A 108 -0.61 -11.86 -3.08
CA THR A 108 0.37 -12.75 -3.71
C THR A 108 0.52 -14.08 -2.97
N SER A 109 0.49 -14.07 -1.63
CA SER A 109 0.56 -15.28 -0.82
C SER A 109 -0.69 -16.13 -0.99
N GLN A 110 -1.85 -15.50 -1.19
CA GLN A 110 -3.08 -16.21 -1.55
C GLN A 110 -2.96 -16.91 -2.91
N LEU A 111 -2.33 -16.28 -3.92
CA LEU A 111 -2.08 -16.94 -5.21
C LEU A 111 -1.15 -18.15 -5.08
N ILE A 112 -0.12 -18.06 -4.24
CA ILE A 112 0.80 -19.18 -3.95
C ILE A 112 0.05 -20.31 -3.23
N CYS A 113 -0.76 -19.97 -2.23
CA CYS A 113 -1.62 -20.91 -1.50
C CYS A 113 -2.60 -21.63 -2.44
N ALA A 114 -3.25 -20.88 -3.34
CA ALA A 114 -4.14 -21.42 -4.36
C ALA A 114 -3.41 -22.37 -5.33
N LYS A 115 -2.18 -22.05 -5.72
CA LYS A 115 -1.32 -22.94 -6.54
C LYS A 115 -0.98 -24.24 -5.80
N ARG A 116 -0.76 -24.17 -4.49
CA ARG A 116 -0.59 -25.32 -3.58
C ARG A 116 -1.90 -26.13 -3.39
N ARG A 117 -3.05 -25.60 -3.82
CA ARG A 117 -4.39 -26.13 -3.56
C ARG A 117 -4.72 -26.21 -2.06
N ALA A 118 -4.12 -25.33 -1.26
CA ALA A 118 -4.50 -25.16 0.14
C ALA A 118 -5.62 -24.11 0.27
N LYS A 119 -6.35 -24.19 1.39
CA LYS A 119 -7.44 -23.25 1.70
C LYS A 119 -6.98 -22.10 2.58
N GLN A 120 -5.90 -22.29 3.34
CA GLN A 120 -5.39 -21.34 4.31
C GLN A 120 -3.94 -20.97 4.00
N VAL A 121 -3.66 -19.66 3.98
CA VAL A 121 -2.31 -19.11 3.77
C VAL A 121 -1.44 -19.39 4.99
N GLU A 122 -0.28 -19.99 4.76
CA GLU A 122 0.69 -20.31 5.80
C GLU A 122 1.94 -19.41 5.72
N ILE A 123 2.80 -19.48 6.74
CA ILE A 123 4.04 -18.71 6.82
C ILE A 123 4.92 -18.94 5.58
N ALA A 124 4.97 -20.18 5.10
CA ALA A 124 5.76 -20.55 3.92
C ALA A 124 5.31 -19.80 2.65
N ASP A 125 4.00 -19.55 2.50
CA ASP A 125 3.48 -18.79 1.36
C ASP A 125 3.89 -17.31 1.46
N VAL A 126 3.86 -16.74 2.66
CA VAL A 126 4.29 -15.36 2.93
C VAL A 126 5.79 -15.19 2.70
N GLN A 127 6.60 -16.12 3.19
CA GLN A 127 8.05 -16.11 2.99
C GLN A 127 8.42 -16.22 1.51
N ARG A 128 7.74 -17.11 0.75
CA ARG A 128 7.94 -17.24 -0.69
C ARG A 128 7.52 -15.97 -1.44
N SER A 129 6.39 -15.34 -1.07
CA SER A 129 6.02 -14.04 -1.64
C SER A 129 7.05 -12.96 -1.32
N PHE A 130 7.56 -12.94 -0.08
CA PHE A 130 8.53 -11.94 0.38
C PHE A 130 9.89 -12.03 -0.33
N SER A 131 10.30 -13.23 -0.75
CA SER A 131 11.53 -13.41 -1.54
C SER A 131 11.35 -13.02 -3.01
N LEU A 132 10.14 -13.16 -3.55
CA LEU A 132 9.84 -12.82 -4.95
C LEU A 132 9.59 -11.32 -5.16
N PHE A 133 8.94 -10.66 -4.20
CA PHE A 133 8.52 -9.26 -4.33
C PHE A 133 9.29 -8.35 -3.38
N TYR A 134 10.14 -7.50 -3.94
CA TYR A 134 10.91 -6.51 -3.18
C TYR A 134 10.06 -5.30 -2.76
N ASP A 135 10.33 -4.76 -1.58
CA ASP A 135 9.84 -3.43 -1.19
C ASP A 135 10.79 -2.33 -1.71
N PRO A 136 10.35 -1.05 -1.76
CA PRO A 136 11.14 0.03 -2.32
C PRO A 136 12.55 0.16 -1.74
N SER A 137 12.72 -0.06 -0.43
CA SER A 137 14.02 0.09 0.24
C SER A 137 14.97 -1.04 -0.15
N ARG A 138 14.46 -2.28 -0.23
CA ARG A 138 15.26 -3.43 -0.70
C ARG A 138 15.55 -3.35 -2.19
N SER A 139 14.63 -2.84 -3.01
CA SER A 139 14.84 -2.64 -4.45
C SER A 139 15.97 -1.65 -4.72
N VAL A 140 16.02 -0.51 -4.00
CA VAL A 140 17.09 0.48 -4.17
C VAL A 140 18.45 -0.12 -3.77
N LYS A 141 18.50 -0.86 -2.65
CA LYS A 141 19.72 -1.55 -2.22
C LYS A 141 20.20 -2.56 -3.26
N PHE A 142 19.31 -3.42 -3.76
CA PHE A 142 19.63 -4.40 -4.78
C PHE A 142 20.20 -3.77 -6.05
N VAL A 143 19.61 -2.67 -6.52
CA VAL A 143 20.11 -1.94 -7.70
C VAL A 143 21.48 -1.34 -7.42
N SER A 144 21.70 -0.75 -6.24
CA SER A 144 23.01 -0.17 -5.89
C SER A 144 24.12 -1.22 -5.74
N GLU A 145 23.80 -2.39 -5.16
CA GLU A 145 24.75 -3.49 -5.01
C GLU A 145 25.04 -4.17 -6.35
N SER A 146 24.05 -4.21 -7.23
CA SER A 146 24.16 -4.78 -8.58
C SER A 146 24.67 -3.78 -9.62
N GLU A 147 24.90 -2.52 -9.27
CA GLU A 147 25.33 -1.46 -10.20
C GLU A 147 26.61 -1.84 -10.94
N LYS A 148 27.54 -2.54 -10.28
CA LYS A 148 28.80 -3.02 -10.89
C LYS A 148 28.61 -4.11 -11.94
N ARG A 149 27.46 -4.79 -11.90
CA ARG A 149 27.07 -5.88 -12.81
C ARG A 149 26.11 -5.40 -13.89
N LEU A 150 25.47 -4.25 -13.71
CA LEU A 150 24.57 -3.62 -14.66
C LEU A 150 25.30 -2.52 -15.44
N ILE A 151 24.81 -2.15 -16.62
CA ILE A 151 25.36 -1.02 -17.36
C ILE A 151 24.98 0.26 -16.60
N GLY A 152 25.92 0.74 -15.79
CA GLY A 152 25.84 2.06 -15.15
C GLY A 152 25.98 3.18 -16.18
N ASN A 153 25.71 4.41 -15.75
CA ASN A 153 25.81 5.62 -16.59
C ASN A 153 27.25 5.84 -17.13
N ASP A 154 28.23 5.21 -16.50
CA ASP A 154 29.65 5.32 -16.81
C ASP A 154 30.13 4.19 -17.75
N GLY A 155 29.24 3.27 -18.14
CA GLY A 155 29.51 2.18 -19.09
C GLY A 155 30.45 1.08 -18.59
N ALA A 156 30.91 1.14 -17.34
CA ALA A 156 31.76 0.13 -16.73
C ALA A 156 30.93 -1.07 -16.24
N VAL A 157 31.10 -2.22 -16.88
CA VAL A 157 30.49 -3.50 -16.50
C VAL A 157 31.59 -4.52 -16.21
N ASP A 158 31.56 -5.14 -15.04
CA ASP A 158 32.49 -6.23 -14.70
C ASP A 158 31.83 -7.59 -14.99
N PHE A 159 32.20 -8.19 -16.13
CA PHE A 159 31.70 -9.51 -16.55
C PHE A 159 32.36 -10.69 -15.82
N THR A 160 33.33 -10.44 -14.93
CA THR A 160 34.07 -11.51 -14.24
C THR A 160 33.37 -12.02 -12.97
N VAL A 161 32.23 -11.41 -12.58
CA VAL A 161 31.40 -11.90 -11.47
C VAL A 161 30.64 -13.16 -11.89
N THR A 162 31.30 -14.32 -11.77
CA THR A 162 30.65 -15.63 -11.82
C THR A 162 29.88 -15.87 -10.52
N ASN A 163 28.62 -16.31 -10.62
CA ASN A 163 27.74 -16.60 -9.49
C ASN A 163 28.45 -17.39 -8.38
N GLY A 164 28.73 -16.73 -7.25
CA GLY A 164 28.92 -17.41 -5.98
C GLY A 164 27.59 -17.98 -5.52
N HIS A 165 27.45 -19.30 -5.61
CA HIS A 165 26.50 -20.19 -4.91
C HIS A 165 25.26 -19.53 -4.25
N GLY A 166 24.11 -19.60 -4.92
CA GLY A 166 22.80 -19.25 -4.38
C GLY A 166 21.70 -19.38 -5.42
N ASP A 167 21.10 -20.57 -5.49
CA ASP A 167 19.94 -20.98 -6.30
C ASP A 167 19.96 -20.66 -7.80
N ALA A 168 20.54 -21.59 -8.55
CA ALA A 168 20.08 -21.86 -9.90
C ALA A 168 18.60 -22.29 -9.82
N MET A 169 17.72 -21.50 -10.44
CA MET A 169 16.36 -21.95 -10.78
C MET A 169 16.50 -23.06 -11.83
N GLU A 170 16.68 -24.31 -11.39
CA GLU A 170 16.43 -25.47 -12.24
C GLU A 170 14.93 -25.59 -12.47
N LEU A 171 14.51 -25.21 -13.68
CA LEU A 171 13.28 -25.65 -14.30
C LEU A 171 13.63 -26.81 -15.24
N SER A 172 13.41 -28.05 -14.80
CA SER A 172 13.13 -29.23 -15.63
C SER A 172 12.34 -30.24 -14.80
#